data_AF-A0A0F9RZ19-F1
#
_entry.id   AF-A0A0F9RZ19-F1
#
_cell.length_a   1.000
_cell.length_b   1.000
_cell.length_c   1.000
_cell.angle_alpha   90.00
_cell.angle_beta   90.00
_cell.angle_gamma   90.00
#
_symmetry.space_group_name_H-M   'P 1'
#
loop_
_entity.id
_entity.type
_entity.pdbx_description
1 polymer ?
#
loop_
_entity_poly.entity_id
_entity_poly.type
_entity_poly.pdbx_seq_one_letter_code
_entity_poly.pdbx_strand_id
1 'polypeptide(L)' 'MTRHNADIHNIDDLLARVREAWIKSPDLRFGQLIVGVLMPEIFCPEIFYIKDRYLRGRLEQWMTKNSETNKTG' A
#
# COMPACT_ATOMS: atom_id res chain seq x y z
N MET A 1 -6.39 23.48 -5.70
CA MET A 1 -6.33 22.12 -5.13
C MET A 1 -4.95 21.92 -4.53
N THR A 2 -4.82 22.05 -3.21
CA THR A 2 -3.54 21.86 -2.51
C THR A 2 -3.19 20.37 -2.58
N ARG A 3 -2.12 20.00 -3.29
CA ARG A 3 -1.51 18.67 -3.13
C ARG A 3 -1.16 18.55 -1.64
N HIS A 4 -1.90 17.75 -0.90
CA HIS A 4 -1.40 17.26 0.37
C HIS A 4 -0.23 16.37 0.00
N ASN A 5 0.99 16.90 0.14
CA ASN A 5 2.16 16.03 0.17
C ASN A 5 1.88 15.05 1.32
N ALA A 6 1.81 13.76 1.00
CA ALA A 6 1.85 12.74 2.04
C ALA A 6 3.04 13.08 2.95
N ASP A 7 2.82 13.08 4.27
CA ASP A 7 3.86 13.40 5.21
C ASP A 7 4.93 12.30 5.12
N ILE A 8 5.94 12.57 4.31
CA ILE A 8 7.00 11.63 3.96
C ILE A 8 7.82 11.26 5.20
N HIS A 9 7.75 12.05 6.28
CA HIS A 9 8.38 11.71 7.54
C HIS A 9 7.58 10.69 8.35
N ASN A 10 6.27 10.54 8.11
CA ASN A 10 5.41 9.59 8.83
C ASN A 10 5.32 8.21 8.15
N ILE A 11 5.78 8.07 6.91
CA ILE A 11 5.65 6.79 6.19
C ILE A 11 6.55 5.71 6.78
N ASP A 12 7.75 6.05 7.25
CA ASP A 12 8.70 5.07 7.77
C ASP A 12 8.22 4.43 9.08
N ASP A 13 7.66 5.22 9.99
CA ASP A 13 7.06 4.70 11.23
C ASP A 13 5.85 3.81 10.92
N LEU A 14 4.97 4.24 10.01
CA LEU A 14 3.83 3.42 9.58
C LEU A 14 4.28 2.08 8.98
N LEU A 15 5.29 2.10 8.11
CA LEU A 15 5.84 0.87 7.51
C LEU A 15 6.48 -0.04 8.57
N ALA A 16 7.11 0.52 9.60
CA ALA A 16 7.65 -0.25 10.72
C ALA A 16 6.53 -0.95 11.51
N ARG A 17 5.45 -0.24 11.85
CA ARG A 17 4.27 -0.82 12.54
C ARG A 17 3.56 -1.88 11.72
N VAL A 18 3.41 -1.65 10.42
CA VAL A 18 2.85 -2.63 9.49
C VAL A 18 3.72 -3.90 9.46
N ARG A 19 5.05 -3.76 9.40
CA ARG A 19 5.97 -4.90 9.44
C ARG A 19 5.85 -5.68 10.75
N GLU A 20 5.81 -5.00 11.89
CA GLU A 20 5.61 -5.63 13.20
C GLU A 20 4.30 -6.44 13.28
N ALA A 21 3.19 -5.86 12.81
CA ALA A 21 1.89 -6.53 12.77
C ALA A 21 1.90 -7.75 11.86
N TRP A 22 2.59 -7.66 10.71
CA TRP A 22 2.66 -8.75 9.76
C TRP A 22 3.49 -9.93 10.28
N ILE A 23 4.61 -9.68 10.97
CA ILE A 23 5.41 -10.74 11.60
C ILE A 23 4.59 -11.53 12.63
N LYS A 24 3.69 -10.84 13.35
CA LYS A 24 2.78 -11.48 14.34
C LYS A 24 1.65 -12.30 13.68
N SER A 25 1.38 -12.08 12.40
CA SER A 25 0.28 -12.70 11.65
C SER A 25 0.77 -13.19 10.28
N PRO A 26 1.68 -14.19 10.22
CA PRO A 26 2.37 -14.59 8.99
C PRO A 26 1.46 -15.19 7.92
N ASP A 27 0.26 -15.65 8.29
CA ASP A 27 -0.71 -16.23 7.36
C ASP A 27 -1.48 -15.19 6.53
N LEU A 28 -1.46 -13.92 6.96
CA LEU A 28 -2.13 -12.84 6.25
C LEU A 28 -1.28 -12.34 5.08
N ARG A 29 -1.90 -12.08 3.94
CA ARG A 29 -1.31 -11.26 2.88
C ARG A 29 -1.46 -9.78 3.19
N PHE A 30 -0.68 -8.91 2.55
CA PHE A 30 -0.69 -7.46 2.82
C PHE A 30 -2.10 -6.87 2.76
N GLY A 31 -2.83 -7.17 1.69
CA GLY A 31 -4.19 -6.66 1.50
C GLY A 31 -5.16 -7.10 2.59
N GLN A 32 -5.01 -8.33 3.09
CA GLN A 32 -5.83 -8.85 4.20
C GLN A 32 -5.48 -8.17 5.52
N LEU A 33 -4.18 -7.93 5.78
CA LEU A 33 -3.73 -7.18 6.95
C LEU A 33 -4.32 -5.76 6.95
N ILE A 34 -4.20 -5.04 5.84
CA ILE A 34 -4.70 -3.66 5.74
C ILE A 34 -6.22 -3.60 5.89
N VAL A 35 -6.97 -4.45 5.19
CA VAL A 35 -8.43 -4.50 5.33
C VAL A 35 -8.84 -4.91 6.74
N GLY A 36 -8.13 -5.85 7.35
CA GLY A 36 -8.37 -6.27 8.73
C GLY A 36 -8.10 -5.16 9.76
N VAL A 37 -7.11 -4.31 9.53
CA VAL A 37 -6.83 -3.14 10.38
C VAL A 37 -7.90 -2.05 10.21
N LEU A 38 -8.33 -1.80 8.97
CA LEU A 38 -9.27 -0.73 8.66
C LEU A 38 -10.73 -1.09 8.97
N MET A 39 -11.07 -2.38 8.94
CA MET A 39 -12.44 -2.91 9.08
C MET A 39 -13.48 -2.02 8.38
N PRO A 40 -13.33 -1.78 7.07
CA PRO A 40 -14.16 -0.80 6.38
C PRO A 40 -15.62 -1.27 6.36
N GLU A 41 -16.55 -0.32 6.49
CA GLU A 41 -17.98 -0.59 6.37
C GLU A 41 -18.34 -1.19 5.00
N ILE A 42 -17.64 -0.74 3.95
CA ILE A 42 -17.77 -1.27 2.59
C ILE A 42 -16.54 -2.10 2.25
N PHE A 43 -16.76 -3.40 2.09
CA PHE A 43 -15.70 -4.34 1.72
C PHE A 43 -15.25 -4.13 0.26
N CYS A 44 -13.94 -4.08 0.04
CA CYS A 44 -13.33 -4.07 -1.30
C CYS A 44 -12.58 -5.39 -1.54
N PRO A 45 -13.19 -6.36 -2.27
CA PRO A 45 -12.59 -7.67 -2.54
C PRO A 45 -11.25 -7.58 -3.27
N GLU A 46 -11.08 -6.61 -4.16
CA GLU A 46 -9.88 -6.42 -4.97
C GLU A 46 -8.66 -6.15 -4.10
N ILE A 47 -8.82 -5.43 -2.99
CA ILE A 47 -7.75 -5.18 -2.03
C ILE A 47 -7.55 -6.40 -1.13
N PHE A 48 -8.62 -7.01 -0.63
CA PHE A 48 -8.51 -8.15 0.30
C PHE A 48 -7.90 -9.41 -0.35
N TYR A 49 -8.27 -9.71 -1.60
CA TYR A 49 -7.86 -10.95 -2.27
C TYR A 49 -6.60 -10.83 -3.12
N ILE A 50 -6.05 -9.63 -3.31
CA ILE A 50 -4.80 -9.48 -4.08
C ILE A 50 -3.66 -10.27 -3.42
N LYS A 51 -2.83 -10.90 -4.25
CA LYS A 51 -1.60 -11.55 -3.78
C LYS A 51 -0.45 -10.55 -3.80
N ASP A 52 0.45 -10.64 -2.83
CA ASP A 52 1.53 -9.66 -2.64
C ASP A 52 2.42 -9.51 -3.89
N ARG A 53 2.69 -10.60 -4.61
CA ARG A 53 3.44 -10.56 -5.88
C ARG A 53 2.77 -9.70 -6.96
N TYR A 54 1.43 -9.72 -7.02
CA TYR A 54 0.68 -8.96 -8.02
C TYR A 54 0.58 -7.49 -7.61
N LEU A 55 0.39 -7.25 -6.31
CA LEU A 55 0.44 -5.89 -5.77
C LEU A 55 1.80 -5.25 -6.02
N ARG A 56 2.90 -5.97 -5.76
CA ARG A 56 4.26 -5.52 -6.06
C ARG A 56 4.43 -5.18 -7.55
N GLY A 57 4.02 -6.06 -8.46
CA GLY A 57 4.09 -5.77 -9.89
C GLY A 57 3.27 -4.56 -10.33
N ARG A 58 2.09 -4.34 -9.73
CA ARG A 58 1.25 -3.16 -9.99
C ARG A 58 1.92 -1.87 -9.46
N LEU A 59 2.56 -1.94 -8.30
CA LEU A 59 3.33 -0.83 -7.74
C LEU A 59 4.52 -0.47 -8.63
N GLU A 60 5.30 -1.45 -9.08
CA GLU A 60 6.42 -1.27 -10.02
C GLU A 60 5.95 -0.59 -11.32
N GLN A 61 4.88 -1.09 -11.93
CA GLN A 61 4.29 -0.47 -13.12
C GLN A 61 3.86 0.97 -12.88
N TRP A 62 3.27 1.26 -11.72
CA TRP A 62 2.84 2.61 -11.35
C TRP A 62 4.05 3.55 -11.19
N MET A 63 5.14 3.09 -10.55
CA MET A 63 6.36 3.88 -10.39
C MET A 63 7.00 4.22 -11.74
N THR A 64 7.07 3.24 -12.67
CA THR A 64 7.63 3.49 -14.00
C THR A 64 6.82 4.56 -14.75
N LYS A 65 5.49 4.44 -14.78
CA LYS A 65 4.61 5.41 -15.46
C LYS A 65 4.73 6.83 -14.90
N ASN A 66 4.87 6.96 -13.58
CA ASN A 66 4.96 8.27 -12.93
C ASN A 66 6.38 8.87 -12.96
N SER A 67 7.40 8.08 -13.33
CA SER A 67 8.75 8.59 -13.58
C SER A 67 8.91 9.20 -14.99
N GLU A 68 8.07 8.79 -15.94
CA GLU A 68 8.04 9.30 -17.32
C GLU A 68 7.27 10.63 -17.43
N THR A 69 6.20 10.80 -16.63
CA THR A 69 5.41 12.04 -16.61
C THR A 69 6.13 13.23 -15.94
N ASN A 70 7.18 12.99 -15.16
CA ASN A 70 8.01 14.03 -14.55
C ASN A 70 9.21 14.47 -15.45
N LYS A 71 9.36 13.94 -16.66
CA LYS A 71 10.44 14.30 -17.61
C LYS A 71 9.99 15.21 -18.78
N THR A 72 8.70 15.51 -18.89
CA THR A 72 8.11 16.35 -19.95
C THR A 72 7.33 17.55 -19.42
N GLY A 73 7.55 17.94 -18.15
CA GLY A 73 6.98 19.13 -17.52
C GLY A 73 8.04 20.05 -16.97
#